data_AF-T0HP69-F1
#
_entry.id   AF-T0HP69-F1
#
_cell.length_a   1.000
_cell.length_b   1.000
_cell.length_c   1.000
_cell.angle_alpha   90.00
_cell.angle_beta   90.00
_cell.angle_gamma   90.00
#
_symmetry.space_group_name_H-M   'P 1'
#
loop_
_entity.id
_entity.type
_entity.pdbx_description
1 polymer ?
#
loop_
_entity_poly.entity_id
_entity_poly.type
_entity_poly.pdbx_seq_one_letter_code
_entity_poly.pdbx_strand_id
1 'polypeptide(L)'
;MLPENGAALEYWDAPKNSPDLYRVFFHAAAEVAAVQAAGSRWRLPATSLTLAPGETARRGVRFLLVDGYAAMRRTIAEHGLIDVEVVPGMTVPTDLEVTLSLGSRVPVVRLEPEHSQHTECTALGERAGRKLFHLRFARLGENHVTLHQVDGGRTTLEFFVTEPVETMIAKRGAFIAAHRHRDPAKWYDGLLAEWNMESETRLGPDNYDRIKGWRIYEVTCDDPGLSKPAFLAAKNADYPVQAEIDALDDYVEHFVWGGLQRTTEEQWPYALYGIPDWKRNRDSADPGDKGRKHFWRPYDYPHIVLMYFALCRIARDRHGFRTRLNAAAYLERAFGTARAMFIAQASQQSCSGNAGCSPSRIA
;
A
#
# COMPACT_ATOMS: atom_id res chain seq x y z
N MET A 1 21.93 0.92 -19.24
CA MET A 1 22.61 -0.35 -19.54
C MET A 1 21.71 -1.15 -20.47
N LEU A 2 22.21 -1.60 -21.62
CA LEU A 2 21.46 -2.37 -22.61
C LEU A 2 22.22 -3.68 -22.88
N PRO A 3 21.58 -4.87 -22.87
CA PRO A 3 22.23 -6.08 -23.35
C PRO A 3 22.57 -5.96 -24.83
N GLU A 4 23.74 -6.45 -25.24
CA GLU A 4 24.10 -6.57 -26.65
C GLU A 4 23.49 -7.82 -27.27
N ASN A 5 23.54 -7.93 -28.61
CA ASN A 5 23.01 -9.08 -29.33
C ASN A 5 23.58 -10.39 -28.80
N GLY A 6 22.68 -11.35 -28.53
CA GLY A 6 23.03 -12.65 -27.94
C GLY A 6 23.18 -12.63 -26.42
N ALA A 7 22.93 -11.50 -25.74
CA ALA A 7 22.81 -11.41 -24.28
C ALA A 7 21.38 -11.06 -23.86
N ALA A 8 21.01 -11.44 -22.64
CA ALA A 8 19.75 -11.11 -21.99
C ALA A 8 20.01 -10.69 -20.54
N LEU A 9 19.09 -9.99 -19.90
CA LEU A 9 19.17 -9.72 -18.45
C LEU A 9 17.97 -10.43 -17.81
N GLU A 10 18.21 -11.55 -17.14
CA GLU A 10 17.14 -12.47 -16.71
C GLU A 10 16.75 -12.31 -15.24
N TYR A 11 17.73 -11.93 -14.41
CA TYR A 11 17.57 -11.78 -12.98
C TYR A 11 18.51 -10.72 -12.45
N TRP A 12 18.15 -10.13 -11.32
CA TRP A 12 19.03 -9.25 -10.57
C TRP A 12 18.80 -9.41 -9.07
N ASP A 13 19.81 -9.09 -8.29
CA ASP A 13 19.68 -8.95 -6.85
C ASP A 13 20.63 -7.91 -6.25
N ALA A 14 20.40 -7.60 -4.99
CA ALA A 14 21.25 -6.79 -4.13
C ALA A 14 21.50 -7.54 -2.82
N PRO A 15 22.69 -8.15 -2.63
CA PRO A 15 22.98 -8.96 -1.45
C PRO A 15 22.86 -8.17 -0.15
N LYS A 16 22.20 -8.74 0.88
CA LYS A 16 21.99 -8.06 2.18
C LYS A 16 23.28 -7.60 2.85
N ASN A 17 24.38 -8.34 2.66
CA ASN A 17 25.68 -8.02 3.25
C ASN A 17 26.51 -7.05 2.39
N SER A 18 25.98 -6.61 1.26
CA SER A 18 26.64 -5.68 0.33
C SER A 18 25.57 -4.89 -0.43
N PRO A 19 24.82 -3.99 0.26
CA PRO A 19 23.69 -3.27 -0.32
C PRO A 19 24.09 -2.37 -1.50
N ASP A 20 25.37 -2.00 -1.59
CA ASP A 20 25.92 -1.20 -2.70
C ASP A 20 26.23 -2.05 -3.95
N LEU A 21 26.16 -3.38 -3.85
CA LEU A 21 26.41 -4.29 -4.97
C LEU A 21 25.10 -4.64 -5.67
N TYR A 22 25.06 -4.38 -6.98
CA TYR A 22 23.97 -4.78 -7.87
C TYR A 22 24.48 -5.87 -8.83
N ARG A 23 23.87 -7.06 -8.78
CA ARG A 23 24.25 -8.19 -9.66
C ARG A 23 23.18 -8.37 -10.73
N VAL A 24 23.61 -8.58 -11.97
CA VAL A 24 22.73 -8.94 -13.11
C VAL A 24 23.22 -10.22 -13.75
N PHE A 25 22.28 -11.06 -14.16
CA PHE A 25 22.58 -12.39 -14.68
C PHE A 25 22.19 -12.48 -16.16
N PHE A 26 23.14 -12.90 -16.99
CA PHE A 26 22.88 -13.25 -18.40
C PHE A 26 22.15 -14.59 -18.53
N HIS A 27 22.41 -15.49 -17.58
CA HIS A 27 21.84 -16.82 -17.44
C HIS A 27 21.58 -17.01 -15.94
N ALA A 28 20.31 -17.09 -15.54
CA ALA A 28 19.94 -17.02 -14.13
C ALA A 28 19.47 -18.36 -13.53
N ALA A 29 19.53 -19.48 -14.26
CA ALA A 29 18.94 -20.74 -13.81
C ALA A 29 19.42 -21.21 -12.43
N ALA A 30 20.72 -21.05 -12.11
CA ALA A 30 21.27 -21.44 -10.82
C ALA A 30 20.76 -20.55 -9.66
N GLU A 31 20.72 -19.23 -9.86
CA GLU A 31 20.26 -18.29 -8.84
C GLU A 31 18.75 -18.42 -8.63
N VAL A 32 17.98 -18.57 -9.71
CA VAL A 32 16.54 -18.82 -9.65
C VAL A 32 16.23 -20.10 -8.87
N ALA A 33 16.97 -21.19 -9.11
CA ALA A 33 16.82 -22.42 -8.35
C ALA A 33 17.13 -22.23 -6.85
N ALA A 34 18.17 -21.44 -6.53
CA ALA A 34 18.54 -21.15 -5.15
C ALA A 34 17.47 -20.35 -4.40
N VAL A 35 16.91 -19.30 -5.02
CA VAL A 35 15.86 -18.49 -4.37
C VAL A 35 14.54 -19.26 -4.25
N GLN A 36 14.21 -20.11 -5.21
CA GLN A 36 13.06 -21.01 -5.12
C GLN A 36 13.22 -22.01 -3.97
N ALA A 37 14.40 -22.61 -3.80
CA ALA A 37 14.71 -23.48 -2.67
C ALA A 37 14.63 -22.74 -1.31
N ALA A 38 14.90 -21.43 -1.31
CA ALA A 38 14.74 -20.55 -0.16
C ALA A 38 13.29 -20.05 0.05
N GLY A 39 12.32 -20.54 -0.72
CA GLY A 39 10.89 -20.23 -0.57
C GLY A 39 10.37 -19.05 -1.42
N SER A 40 11.18 -18.52 -2.34
CA SER A 40 10.72 -17.52 -3.31
C SER A 40 9.65 -18.09 -4.25
N ARG A 41 8.67 -17.26 -4.63
CA ARG A 41 7.65 -17.57 -5.64
C ARG A 41 8.08 -17.17 -7.06
N TRP A 42 9.38 -17.04 -7.32
CA TRP A 42 9.89 -16.71 -8.65
C TRP A 42 9.39 -17.71 -9.69
N ARG A 43 8.82 -17.19 -10.78
CA ARG A 43 8.09 -17.98 -11.79
C ARG A 43 8.51 -17.69 -13.23
N LEU A 44 9.36 -16.69 -13.45
CA LEU A 44 9.88 -16.40 -14.78
C LEU A 44 10.92 -17.45 -15.16
N PRO A 45 10.93 -17.93 -16.41
CA PRO A 45 11.93 -18.88 -16.87
C PRO A 45 13.31 -18.22 -16.82
N ALA A 46 14.32 -19.01 -16.48
CA ALA A 46 15.71 -18.60 -16.51
C ALA A 46 16.53 -19.62 -17.29
N THR A 47 17.55 -19.15 -17.99
CA THR A 47 18.36 -20.00 -18.85
C THR A 47 19.69 -20.37 -18.20
N SER A 48 20.28 -21.43 -18.73
CA SER A 48 21.67 -21.82 -18.50
C SER A 48 22.36 -21.97 -19.85
N LEU A 49 23.68 -21.95 -19.84
CA LEU A 49 24.50 -22.18 -21.02
C LEU A 49 25.56 -23.23 -20.69
N THR A 50 25.62 -24.28 -21.52
CA THR A 50 26.66 -25.31 -21.46
C THR A 50 27.56 -25.15 -22.68
N LEU A 51 28.87 -25.14 -22.46
CA LEU A 51 29.89 -25.04 -23.51
C LEU A 51 30.72 -26.31 -23.53
N ALA A 52 30.90 -26.90 -24.71
CA ALA A 52 31.83 -28.01 -24.90
C ALA A 52 33.30 -27.53 -24.82
N PRO A 53 34.27 -28.44 -24.63
CA PRO A 53 35.69 -28.08 -24.64
C PRO A 53 36.08 -27.31 -25.91
N GLY A 54 36.61 -26.10 -25.75
CA GLY A 54 37.00 -25.23 -26.86
C GLY A 54 35.90 -24.30 -27.39
N GLU A 55 34.63 -24.45 -26.97
CA GLU A 55 33.57 -23.52 -27.34
C GLU A 55 33.67 -22.20 -26.56
N THR A 56 33.22 -21.11 -27.19
CA THR A 56 33.22 -19.78 -26.59
C THR A 56 31.87 -19.11 -26.83
N ALA A 57 31.30 -18.52 -25.78
CA ALA A 57 30.15 -17.63 -25.89
C ALA A 57 30.55 -16.21 -25.50
N ARG A 58 30.11 -15.24 -26.29
CA ARG A 58 30.31 -13.80 -26.00
C ARG A 58 28.99 -13.21 -25.52
N ARG A 59 29.06 -12.44 -24.44
CA ARG A 59 27.96 -11.68 -23.84
C ARG A 59 28.48 -10.28 -23.54
N GLY A 60 27.65 -9.28 -23.75
CA GLY A 60 28.03 -7.89 -23.60
C GLY A 60 26.87 -7.05 -23.08
N VAL A 61 27.21 -5.99 -22.37
CA VAL A 61 26.30 -4.89 -22.05
C VAL A 61 26.92 -3.60 -22.50
N ARG A 62 26.06 -2.69 -22.97
CA ARG A 62 26.43 -1.33 -23.35
C ARG A 62 25.89 -0.34 -22.34
N PHE A 63 26.74 0.57 -21.89
CA PHE A 63 26.35 1.71 -21.08
C PHE A 63 26.31 2.95 -21.97
N LEU A 64 25.20 3.66 -21.92
CA LEU A 64 24.95 4.85 -22.73
C LEU A 64 24.47 5.97 -21.80
N LEU A 65 24.98 7.17 -22.05
CA LEU A 65 24.44 8.40 -21.48
C LEU A 65 23.43 8.98 -22.47
N VAL A 66 22.27 9.39 -21.97
CA VAL A 66 21.14 9.86 -22.77
C VAL A 66 20.45 11.02 -22.05
N ASP A 67 19.86 11.93 -22.83
CA ASP A 67 19.21 13.14 -22.30
C ASP A 67 17.79 12.84 -21.79
N GLY A 68 17.73 12.31 -20.57
CA GLY A 68 16.48 12.06 -19.84
C GLY A 68 15.62 10.92 -20.37
N TYR A 69 14.42 10.80 -19.81
CA TYR A 69 13.54 9.64 -20.02
C TYR A 69 13.08 9.46 -21.48
N ALA A 70 12.75 10.55 -22.18
CA ALA A 70 12.29 10.46 -23.56
C ALA A 70 13.39 9.96 -24.51
N ALA A 71 14.64 10.42 -24.33
CA ALA A 71 15.78 9.94 -25.10
C ALA A 71 16.07 8.47 -24.77
N MET A 72 16.09 8.10 -23.48
CA MET A 72 16.28 6.72 -23.03
C MET A 72 15.33 5.75 -23.73
N ARG A 73 14.03 6.05 -23.74
CA ARG A 73 13.00 5.19 -24.34
C ARG A 73 13.20 5.01 -25.85
N ARG A 74 13.53 6.09 -26.57
CA ARG A 74 13.90 6.00 -28.00
C ARG A 74 15.16 5.16 -28.20
N THR A 75 16.20 5.38 -27.39
CA THR A 75 17.46 4.64 -27.49
C THR A 75 17.26 3.14 -27.24
N ILE A 76 16.40 2.73 -26.31
CA ILE A 76 16.01 1.32 -26.10
C ILE A 76 15.43 0.74 -27.40
N ALA A 77 14.43 1.41 -27.98
CA ALA A 77 13.77 0.97 -29.21
C ALA A 77 14.73 0.90 -30.41
N GLU A 78 15.57 1.93 -30.60
CA GLU A 78 16.56 2.02 -31.68
C GLU A 78 17.62 0.92 -31.59
N HIS A 79 17.98 0.49 -30.37
CA HIS A 79 18.90 -0.62 -30.15
C HIS A 79 18.24 -1.99 -30.33
N GLY A 80 16.98 -2.05 -30.74
CA GLY A 80 16.26 -3.29 -31.02
C GLY A 80 15.64 -3.95 -29.79
N LEU A 81 15.70 -3.31 -28.62
CA LEU A 81 14.94 -3.70 -27.45
C LEU A 81 13.53 -3.12 -27.53
N ILE A 82 12.67 -3.44 -26.57
CA ILE A 82 11.27 -3.00 -26.59
C ILE A 82 11.07 -1.86 -25.60
N ASP A 83 10.68 -0.70 -26.12
CA ASP A 83 10.08 0.36 -25.34
C ASP A 83 8.59 0.08 -25.15
N VAL A 84 8.14 0.01 -23.90
CA VAL A 84 6.79 -0.43 -23.53
C VAL A 84 6.07 0.67 -22.79
N GLU A 85 4.86 1.00 -23.22
CA GLU A 85 3.88 1.77 -22.44
C GLU A 85 2.67 0.92 -22.17
N VAL A 86 2.14 1.04 -20.96
CA VAL A 86 1.01 0.27 -20.46
C VAL A 86 0.04 1.23 -19.79
N VAL A 87 -1.22 1.21 -20.24
CA VAL A 87 -2.30 2.01 -19.65
C VAL A 87 -3.45 1.06 -19.31
N PRO A 88 -4.05 1.13 -18.10
CA PRO A 88 -3.75 2.04 -17.00
C PRO A 88 -2.49 1.67 -16.19
N GLY A 89 -2.00 0.43 -16.34
CA GLY A 89 -0.81 -0.06 -15.64
C GLY A 89 -0.73 -1.58 -15.65
N MET A 90 0.17 -2.12 -14.82
CA MET A 90 0.41 -3.57 -14.70
C MET A 90 -0.30 -4.21 -13.49
N THR A 91 -0.98 -3.43 -12.66
CA THR A 91 -2.01 -3.96 -11.75
C THR A 91 -3.36 -3.57 -12.33
N VAL A 92 -4.14 -4.56 -12.76
CA VAL A 92 -5.34 -4.32 -13.57
C VAL A 92 -6.53 -5.16 -13.07
N PRO A 93 -7.69 -4.54 -12.82
CA PRO A 93 -8.94 -5.25 -12.55
C PRO A 93 -9.45 -6.07 -13.74
N THR A 94 -10.19 -7.14 -13.48
CA THR A 94 -10.80 -7.99 -14.53
C THR A 94 -11.85 -7.27 -15.39
N ASP A 95 -12.37 -6.13 -14.95
CA ASP A 95 -13.32 -5.28 -15.67
C ASP A 95 -12.68 -4.14 -16.47
N LEU A 96 -11.34 -4.04 -16.48
CA LEU A 96 -10.61 -3.07 -17.30
C LEU A 96 -9.79 -3.75 -18.41
N GLU A 97 -9.65 -3.03 -19.52
CA GLU A 97 -8.73 -3.38 -20.60
C GLU A 97 -7.39 -2.68 -20.40
N VAL A 98 -6.29 -3.36 -20.77
CA VAL A 98 -4.97 -2.77 -20.85
C VAL A 98 -4.67 -2.41 -22.30
N THR A 99 -4.28 -1.17 -22.55
CA THR A 99 -3.64 -0.77 -23.80
C THR A 99 -2.12 -0.90 -23.67
N LEU A 100 -1.53 -1.72 -24.54
CA LEU A 100 -0.09 -1.80 -24.73
C LEU A 100 0.33 -1.01 -25.95
N SER A 101 1.37 -0.19 -25.79
CA SER A 101 2.05 0.48 -26.89
C SER A 101 3.52 0.09 -26.94
N LEU A 102 3.92 -0.57 -28.01
CA LEU A 102 5.25 -1.16 -28.18
C LEU A 102 6.02 -0.40 -29.27
N GLY A 103 7.20 0.10 -28.91
CA GLY A 103 8.16 0.69 -29.83
C GLY A 103 9.42 -0.16 -29.89
N SER A 104 9.83 -0.60 -31.08
CA SER A 104 11.12 -1.26 -31.28
C SER A 104 11.52 -1.21 -32.75
N ARG A 105 12.83 -1.06 -33.00
CA ARG A 105 13.41 -1.25 -34.35
C ARG A 105 13.29 -2.70 -34.81
N VAL A 106 13.32 -3.65 -33.88
CA VAL A 106 13.12 -5.08 -34.17
C VAL A 106 11.65 -5.43 -33.93
N PRO A 107 10.88 -5.81 -34.96
CA PRO A 107 9.45 -6.04 -34.81
C PRO A 107 9.09 -7.10 -33.77
N VAL A 108 8.16 -6.76 -32.88
CA VAL A 108 7.40 -7.74 -32.08
C VAL A 108 6.41 -8.44 -33.00
N VAL A 109 6.48 -9.77 -33.07
CA VAL A 109 5.67 -10.59 -33.99
C VAL A 109 4.61 -11.42 -33.27
N ARG A 110 4.77 -11.66 -31.96
CA ARG A 110 3.83 -12.47 -31.18
C ARG A 110 3.79 -12.02 -29.73
N LEU A 111 2.59 -12.00 -29.16
CA LEU A 111 2.34 -11.92 -27.72
C LEU A 111 1.90 -13.32 -27.25
N GLU A 112 2.48 -13.78 -26.16
CA GLU A 112 2.19 -15.08 -25.56
C GLU A 112 1.79 -14.91 -24.09
N PRO A 113 0.48 -14.91 -23.79
CA PRO A 113 0.00 -14.90 -22.43
C PRO A 113 0.29 -16.23 -21.72
N GLU A 114 0.63 -16.16 -20.44
CA GLU A 114 0.77 -17.32 -19.54
C GLU A 114 -0.49 -18.19 -19.50
N HIS A 115 -1.66 -17.56 -19.58
CA HIS A 115 -2.96 -18.19 -19.50
C HIS A 115 -3.80 -17.83 -20.73
N SER A 116 -3.41 -18.35 -21.90
CA SER A 116 -4.03 -18.02 -23.20
C SER A 116 -5.55 -18.22 -23.26
N GLN A 117 -6.12 -19.14 -22.46
CA GLN A 117 -7.57 -19.35 -22.37
C GLN A 117 -8.30 -18.26 -21.55
N HIS A 118 -7.58 -17.47 -20.76
CA HIS A 118 -8.09 -16.45 -19.85
C HIS A 118 -7.51 -15.06 -20.12
N THR A 119 -6.79 -14.91 -21.24
CA THR A 119 -6.20 -13.64 -21.65
C THR A 119 -6.49 -13.41 -23.11
N GLU A 120 -7.30 -12.40 -23.40
CA GLU A 120 -7.56 -11.95 -24.76
C GLU A 120 -6.48 -10.95 -25.17
N CYS A 121 -5.96 -11.09 -26.39
CA CYS A 121 -4.97 -10.18 -26.96
C CYS A 121 -5.45 -9.75 -28.35
N THR A 122 -5.77 -8.46 -28.50
CA THR A 122 -6.29 -7.91 -29.74
C THR A 122 -5.29 -6.91 -30.31
N ALA A 123 -4.81 -7.12 -31.53
CA ALA A 123 -3.97 -6.13 -32.21
C ALA A 123 -4.84 -4.98 -32.72
N LEU A 124 -4.41 -3.75 -32.46
CA LEU A 124 -5.10 -2.53 -32.89
C LEU A 124 -4.43 -1.82 -34.06
N GLY A 125 -3.35 -2.41 -34.58
CA GLY A 125 -2.53 -1.83 -35.64
C GLY A 125 -1.40 -0.96 -35.10
N GLU A 126 -1.00 0.04 -35.88
CA GLU A 126 0.14 0.89 -35.60
C GLU A 126 -0.27 2.36 -35.58
N ARG A 127 0.25 3.12 -34.61
CA ARG A 127 0.04 4.57 -34.53
C ARG A 127 1.33 5.23 -34.09
N ALA A 128 1.74 6.29 -34.81
CA ALA A 128 2.96 7.05 -34.53
C ALA A 128 4.23 6.17 -34.40
N GLY A 129 4.36 5.15 -35.26
CA GLY A 129 5.51 4.24 -35.25
C GLY A 129 5.51 3.21 -34.11
N ARG A 130 4.37 3.01 -33.43
CA ARG A 130 4.23 2.09 -32.30
C ARG A 130 3.11 1.09 -32.56
N LYS A 131 3.36 -0.19 -32.28
CA LYS A 131 2.35 -1.24 -32.35
C LYS A 131 1.45 -1.20 -31.12
N LEU A 132 0.15 -1.28 -31.34
CA LEU A 132 -0.86 -1.19 -30.29
C LEU A 132 -1.58 -2.53 -30.11
N PHE A 133 -1.82 -2.89 -28.84
CA PHE A 133 -2.59 -4.07 -28.47
C PHE A 133 -3.53 -3.74 -27.32
N HIS A 134 -4.71 -4.37 -27.31
CA HIS A 134 -5.54 -4.50 -26.12
C HIS A 134 -5.32 -5.86 -25.48
N LEU A 135 -5.16 -5.87 -24.16
CA LEU A 135 -5.19 -7.07 -23.34
C LEU A 135 -6.37 -7.03 -22.39
N ARG A 136 -7.07 -8.15 -22.23
CA ARG A 136 -8.11 -8.34 -21.23
C ARG A 136 -7.84 -9.63 -20.48
N PHE A 137 -7.76 -9.54 -19.15
CA PHE A 137 -7.43 -10.67 -18.29
C PHE A 137 -8.67 -11.12 -17.50
N ALA A 138 -8.88 -12.43 -17.42
CA ALA A 138 -9.98 -13.03 -16.66
C ALA A 138 -9.50 -13.81 -15.42
N ARG A 139 -8.23 -14.22 -15.36
CA ARG A 139 -7.67 -14.96 -14.23
C ARG A 139 -7.08 -14.00 -13.19
N LEU A 140 -7.60 -14.04 -11.97
CA LEU A 140 -7.08 -13.29 -10.83
C LEU A 140 -5.66 -13.72 -10.42
N GLY A 141 -4.93 -12.80 -9.80
CA GLY A 141 -3.57 -13.00 -9.29
C GLY A 141 -2.49 -12.69 -10.32
N GLU A 142 -1.34 -13.32 -10.16
CA GLU A 142 -0.19 -13.11 -11.01
C GLU A 142 -0.45 -13.64 -12.44
N ASN A 143 -0.17 -12.80 -13.44
CA ASN A 143 -0.25 -13.11 -14.86
C ASN A 143 1.02 -12.60 -15.53
N HIS A 144 1.39 -13.12 -16.70
CA HIS A 144 2.39 -12.46 -17.55
C HIS A 144 2.10 -12.63 -19.04
N VAL A 145 2.66 -11.73 -19.84
CA VAL A 145 2.64 -11.79 -21.31
C VAL A 145 4.06 -11.68 -21.83
N THR A 146 4.50 -12.71 -22.55
CA THR A 146 5.81 -12.74 -23.19
C THR A 146 5.71 -12.14 -24.58
N LEU A 147 6.46 -11.08 -24.83
CA LEU A 147 6.64 -10.45 -26.13
C LEU A 147 7.75 -11.19 -26.89
N HIS A 148 7.49 -11.59 -28.13
CA HIS A 148 8.46 -12.25 -29.00
C HIS A 148 8.80 -11.35 -30.19
N GLN A 149 10.09 -11.10 -30.37
CA GLN A 149 10.64 -10.37 -31.50
C GLN A 149 11.08 -11.34 -32.62
N VAL A 150 11.12 -10.84 -33.86
CA VAL A 150 11.42 -11.66 -35.05
C VAL A 150 12.84 -12.26 -35.04
N ASP A 151 13.76 -11.64 -34.32
CA ASP A 151 15.15 -12.10 -34.15
C ASP A 151 15.31 -13.10 -33.00
N GLY A 152 14.20 -13.52 -32.37
CA GLY A 152 14.19 -14.42 -31.22
C GLY A 152 14.27 -13.71 -29.87
N GLY A 153 14.39 -12.38 -29.83
CA GLY A 153 14.33 -11.59 -28.60
C GLY A 153 13.03 -11.82 -27.83
N ARG A 154 13.13 -11.86 -26.49
CA ARG A 154 11.98 -12.04 -25.60
C ARG A 154 11.99 -11.01 -24.49
N THR A 155 10.81 -10.52 -24.14
CA THR A 155 10.59 -9.64 -22.97
C THR A 155 9.29 -10.04 -22.30
N THR A 156 9.33 -10.31 -21.01
CA THR A 156 8.13 -10.69 -20.25
C THR A 156 7.60 -9.48 -19.49
N LEU A 157 6.31 -9.20 -19.68
CA LEU A 157 5.57 -8.20 -18.90
C LEU A 157 4.76 -8.93 -17.83
N GLU A 158 4.97 -8.59 -16.55
CA GLU A 158 4.22 -9.17 -15.44
C GLU A 158 3.03 -8.28 -15.07
N PHE A 159 1.88 -8.91 -14.84
CA PHE A 159 0.64 -8.26 -14.44
C PHE A 159 0.13 -8.86 -13.13
N PHE A 160 -0.53 -8.05 -12.31
CA PHE A 160 -1.31 -8.52 -11.17
C PHE A 160 -2.78 -8.19 -11.40
N VAL A 161 -3.58 -9.23 -11.59
CA VAL A 161 -4.99 -9.10 -11.96
C VAL A 161 -5.86 -9.15 -10.72
N THR A 162 -6.67 -8.12 -10.51
CA THR A 162 -7.52 -7.98 -9.33
C THR A 162 -8.99 -8.16 -9.67
N GLU A 163 -9.84 -8.33 -8.65
CA GLU A 163 -11.26 -8.07 -8.81
C GLU A 163 -11.50 -6.59 -9.16
N PRO A 164 -12.71 -6.23 -9.65
CA PRO A 164 -13.10 -4.83 -9.79
C PRO A 164 -12.81 -4.02 -8.53
N VAL A 165 -12.34 -2.78 -8.71
CA VAL A 165 -11.94 -1.92 -7.59
C VAL A 165 -13.09 -1.72 -6.60
N GLU A 166 -14.32 -1.52 -7.10
CA GLU A 166 -15.52 -1.39 -6.28
C GLU A 166 -15.75 -2.62 -5.39
N THR A 167 -15.58 -3.82 -5.94
CA THR A 167 -15.68 -5.09 -5.20
C THR A 167 -14.63 -5.18 -4.10
N MET A 168 -13.38 -4.83 -4.38
CA MET A 168 -12.31 -4.86 -3.38
C MET A 168 -12.56 -3.85 -2.24
N ILE A 169 -13.00 -2.64 -2.58
CA ILE A 169 -13.37 -1.60 -1.60
C ILE A 169 -14.54 -2.07 -0.72
N ALA A 170 -15.58 -2.67 -1.32
CA ALA A 170 -16.72 -3.22 -0.60
C ALA A 170 -16.32 -4.35 0.34
N LYS A 171 -15.50 -5.30 -0.13
CA LYS A 171 -14.98 -6.41 0.70
C LYS A 171 -14.15 -5.89 1.87
N ARG A 172 -13.28 -4.88 1.65
CA ARG A 172 -12.47 -4.29 2.72
C ARG A 172 -13.34 -3.58 3.76
N GLY A 173 -14.36 -2.82 3.33
CA GLY A 173 -15.31 -2.17 4.21
C GLY A 173 -16.06 -3.16 5.11
N ALA A 174 -16.65 -4.19 4.49
CA ALA A 174 -17.34 -5.26 5.18
C ALA A 174 -16.42 -6.02 6.15
N PHE A 175 -15.17 -6.31 5.74
CA PHE A 175 -14.19 -6.98 6.58
C PHE A 175 -13.88 -6.17 7.84
N ILE A 176 -13.59 -4.87 7.73
CA ILE A 176 -13.30 -4.02 8.89
C ILE A 176 -14.51 -3.97 9.84
N ALA A 177 -15.71 -3.74 9.30
CA ALA A 177 -16.93 -3.61 10.12
C ALA A 177 -17.31 -4.91 10.86
N ALA A 178 -17.02 -6.08 10.26
CA ALA A 178 -17.25 -7.39 10.86
C ALA A 178 -16.25 -7.69 11.99
N HIS A 179 -15.00 -7.22 11.87
CA HIS A 179 -13.93 -7.48 12.83
C HIS A 179 -13.83 -6.35 13.85
N ARG A 180 -14.84 -6.26 14.72
CA ARG A 180 -14.84 -5.34 15.86
C ARG A 180 -15.08 -6.04 17.20
N HIS A 181 -14.60 -5.44 18.28
CA HIS A 181 -14.94 -5.84 19.64
C HIS A 181 -16.29 -5.22 20.04
N ARG A 182 -17.12 -5.96 20.78
CA ARG A 182 -18.51 -5.60 21.14
C ARG A 182 -18.87 -6.00 22.58
N ASP A 183 -17.88 -6.07 23.46
CA ASP A 183 -18.08 -6.45 24.85
C ASP A 183 -18.14 -5.18 25.71
N PRO A 184 -19.32 -4.74 26.19
CA PRO A 184 -19.45 -3.51 26.96
C PRO A 184 -18.78 -3.57 28.33
N ALA A 185 -18.35 -4.75 28.80
CA ALA A 185 -17.55 -4.87 30.02
C ALA A 185 -16.06 -4.54 29.78
N LYS A 186 -15.62 -4.45 28.53
CA LYS A 186 -14.24 -4.17 28.15
C LYS A 186 -14.07 -2.69 27.80
N TRP A 187 -12.95 -2.11 28.23
CA TRP A 187 -12.64 -0.71 27.90
C TRP A 187 -12.43 -0.48 26.39
N TYR A 188 -12.18 -1.55 25.64
CA TYR A 188 -11.99 -1.54 24.19
C TYR A 188 -13.27 -1.91 23.43
N ASP A 189 -14.44 -1.76 24.04
CA ASP A 189 -15.72 -1.88 23.33
C ASP A 189 -15.75 -0.95 22.10
N GLY A 190 -16.34 -1.42 21.01
CA GLY A 190 -16.38 -0.71 19.73
C GLY A 190 -15.07 -0.71 18.93
N LEU A 191 -13.93 -1.19 19.47
CA LEU A 191 -12.65 -1.21 18.76
C LEU A 191 -12.75 -1.97 17.42
N LEU A 192 -12.48 -1.28 16.31
CA LEU A 192 -12.23 -1.89 14.99
C LEU A 192 -10.87 -2.60 15.04
N ALA A 193 -10.91 -3.92 15.10
CA ALA A 193 -9.77 -4.75 15.47
C ALA A 193 -8.79 -4.95 14.30
N GLU A 194 -7.53 -5.16 14.66
CA GLU A 194 -6.56 -5.77 13.75
C GLU A 194 -6.84 -7.27 13.55
N TRP A 195 -6.39 -7.80 12.42
CA TRP A 195 -6.52 -9.21 12.09
C TRP A 195 -5.19 -9.76 11.61
N ASN A 196 -4.68 -10.77 12.29
CA ASN A 196 -3.54 -11.52 11.78
C ASN A 196 -4.03 -12.50 10.70
N MET A 197 -3.64 -12.24 9.45
CA MET A 197 -4.00 -13.07 8.30
C MET A 197 -3.37 -14.48 8.34
N GLU A 198 -2.24 -14.65 9.01
CA GLU A 198 -1.53 -15.95 9.04
C GLU A 198 -2.12 -16.90 10.10
N SER A 199 -2.44 -16.37 11.28
CA SER A 199 -3.04 -17.14 12.38
C SER A 199 -4.56 -17.04 12.43
N GLU A 200 -5.17 -16.31 11.49
CA GLU A 200 -6.61 -16.05 11.43
C GLU A 200 -7.18 -15.57 12.76
N THR A 201 -6.47 -14.64 13.41
CA THR A 201 -6.79 -14.22 14.77
C THR A 201 -7.15 -12.73 14.82
N ARG A 202 -8.31 -12.43 15.40
CA ARG A 202 -8.71 -11.05 15.75
C ARG A 202 -7.89 -10.59 16.95
N LEU A 203 -7.11 -9.52 16.77
CA LEU A 203 -6.27 -8.96 17.81
C LEU A 203 -7.07 -8.03 18.72
N GLY A 204 -6.63 -7.90 19.97
CA GLY A 204 -7.19 -7.00 20.96
C GLY A 204 -6.26 -6.86 22.16
N PRO A 205 -6.57 -5.98 23.11
CA PRO A 205 -5.72 -5.78 24.29
C PRO A 205 -5.46 -7.04 25.13
N ASP A 206 -6.35 -8.04 25.04
CA ASP A 206 -6.20 -9.34 25.72
C ASP A 206 -5.45 -10.38 24.87
N ASN A 207 -5.28 -10.14 23.56
CA ASN A 207 -4.58 -11.05 22.64
C ASN A 207 -3.90 -10.29 21.50
N TYR A 208 -2.58 -10.10 21.63
CA TYR A 208 -1.71 -9.49 20.62
C TYR A 208 -1.13 -10.51 19.62
N ASP A 209 -1.41 -11.80 19.81
CA ASP A 209 -0.86 -12.91 19.02
C ASP A 209 0.68 -12.82 18.83
N ARG A 210 1.17 -12.50 17.63
CA ARG A 210 2.60 -12.41 17.31
C ARG A 210 3.20 -11.03 17.58
N ILE A 211 2.38 -10.01 17.86
CA ILE A 211 2.86 -8.68 18.23
C ILE A 211 3.43 -8.74 19.65
N LYS A 212 4.67 -8.25 19.83
CA LYS A 212 5.42 -8.28 21.09
C LYS A 212 6.09 -6.94 21.39
N GLY A 213 6.41 -6.73 22.66
CA GLY A 213 7.16 -5.56 23.12
C GLY A 213 6.39 -4.26 22.95
N TRP A 214 7.09 -3.19 22.57
CA TRP A 214 6.50 -1.85 22.48
C TRP A 214 5.50 -1.68 21.32
N ARG A 215 5.38 -2.65 20.40
CA ARG A 215 4.49 -2.61 19.22
C ARG A 215 3.02 -2.90 19.50
N ILE A 216 2.64 -3.09 20.76
CA ILE A 216 1.24 -3.34 21.13
C ILE A 216 0.29 -2.19 20.72
N TYR A 217 0.81 -0.98 20.50
CA TYR A 217 0.01 0.16 20.00
C TYR A 217 -0.68 -0.16 18.68
N GLU A 218 -0.09 -1.01 17.82
CA GLU A 218 -0.62 -1.34 16.49
C GLU A 218 -2.08 -1.85 16.54
N VAL A 219 -2.50 -2.42 17.69
CA VAL A 219 -3.86 -2.94 17.90
C VAL A 219 -4.87 -1.84 18.24
N THR A 220 -4.45 -0.70 18.80
CA THR A 220 -5.36 0.24 19.47
C THR A 220 -5.17 1.72 19.13
N CYS A 221 -4.01 2.14 18.62
CA CYS A 221 -3.71 3.52 18.20
C CYS A 221 -2.56 3.57 17.16
N ASP A 222 -2.03 4.77 16.87
CA ASP A 222 -1.05 5.05 15.81
C ASP A 222 -1.53 4.67 14.39
N ASP A 223 -0.69 4.91 13.37
CA ASP A 223 -1.01 4.65 11.96
C ASP A 223 -1.63 3.26 11.70
N PRO A 224 -1.16 2.15 12.30
CA PRO A 224 -1.75 0.83 12.06
C PRO A 224 -3.16 0.71 12.65
N GLY A 225 -3.36 1.18 13.89
CA GLY A 225 -4.66 1.17 14.56
C GLY A 225 -5.69 2.06 13.88
N LEU A 226 -5.30 3.29 13.55
CA LEU A 226 -6.22 4.40 13.23
C LEU A 226 -6.49 4.59 11.73
N SER A 227 -5.67 4.03 10.83
CA SER A 227 -5.93 4.12 9.39
C SER A 227 -7.18 3.36 8.94
N LYS A 228 -7.56 2.27 9.63
CA LYS A 228 -8.75 1.46 9.33
C LYS A 228 -10.07 2.24 9.48
N PRO A 229 -10.37 2.90 10.62
CA PRO A 229 -11.57 3.73 10.74
C PRO A 229 -11.57 4.90 9.76
N ALA A 230 -10.40 5.51 9.48
CA ALA A 230 -10.28 6.58 8.50
C ALA A 230 -10.65 6.11 7.08
N PHE A 231 -10.14 4.95 6.65
CA PHE A 231 -10.53 4.31 5.39
C PHE A 231 -12.03 4.00 5.36
N LEU A 232 -12.55 3.34 6.41
CA LEU A 232 -13.95 2.92 6.45
C LEU A 232 -14.89 4.13 6.37
N ALA A 233 -14.59 5.21 7.08
CA ALA A 233 -15.37 6.43 7.05
C ALA A 233 -15.28 7.12 5.67
N ALA A 234 -14.08 7.29 5.12
CA ALA A 234 -13.88 7.90 3.80
C ALA A 234 -14.63 7.13 2.70
N LYS A 235 -14.51 5.79 2.69
CA LYS A 235 -15.27 4.91 1.80
C LYS A 235 -16.78 5.15 1.94
N ASN A 236 -17.31 5.17 3.17
CA ASN A 236 -18.75 5.32 3.39
C ASN A 236 -19.26 6.74 3.06
N ALA A 237 -18.39 7.75 3.05
CA ALA A 237 -18.73 9.08 2.56
C ALA A 237 -19.03 9.08 1.05
N ASP A 238 -18.56 8.10 0.27
CA ASP A 238 -18.82 7.99 -1.17
C ASP A 238 -19.74 6.80 -1.52
N TYR A 239 -19.51 5.63 -0.91
CA TYR A 239 -20.25 4.38 -1.10
C TYR A 239 -20.79 3.85 0.24
N PRO A 240 -21.86 4.48 0.77
CA PRO A 240 -22.37 4.19 2.11
C PRO A 240 -23.00 2.80 2.25
N VAL A 241 -22.74 2.16 3.39
CA VAL A 241 -23.35 0.90 3.84
C VAL A 241 -23.71 1.07 5.32
N GLN A 242 -25.00 0.93 5.66
CA GLN A 242 -25.49 1.25 7.00
C GLN A 242 -24.77 0.47 8.11
N ALA A 243 -24.56 -0.84 7.93
CA ALA A 243 -23.87 -1.66 8.93
C ALA A 243 -22.40 -1.26 9.17
N GLU A 244 -21.74 -0.64 8.18
CA GLU A 244 -20.38 -0.10 8.32
C GLU A 244 -20.40 1.25 9.04
N ILE A 245 -21.42 2.08 8.78
CA ILE A 245 -21.65 3.35 9.48
C ILE A 245 -21.96 3.09 10.95
N ASP A 246 -22.81 2.10 11.25
CA ASP A 246 -23.11 1.70 12.63
C ASP A 246 -21.83 1.25 13.36
N ALA A 247 -20.92 0.54 12.68
CA ALA A 247 -19.63 0.14 13.25
C ALA A 247 -18.72 1.35 13.56
N LEU A 248 -18.73 2.37 12.71
CA LEU A 248 -18.00 3.63 12.94
C LEU A 248 -18.60 4.41 14.10
N ASP A 249 -19.93 4.49 14.18
CA ASP A 249 -20.60 5.16 15.28
C ASP A 249 -20.29 4.47 16.63
N ASP A 250 -20.33 3.13 16.67
CA ASP A 250 -19.92 2.33 17.84
C ASP A 250 -18.46 2.59 18.21
N TYR A 251 -17.55 2.60 17.23
CA TYR A 251 -16.14 2.91 17.45
C TYR A 251 -15.94 4.33 18.03
N VAL A 252 -16.64 5.32 17.48
CA VAL A 252 -16.57 6.71 17.95
C VAL A 252 -17.09 6.84 19.38
N GLU A 253 -18.23 6.23 19.69
CA GLU A 253 -18.91 6.38 20.98
C GLU A 253 -18.23 5.61 22.11
N HIS A 254 -17.83 4.36 21.85
CA HIS A 254 -17.39 3.45 22.91
C HIS A 254 -15.87 3.40 23.05
N PHE A 255 -15.12 3.66 21.98
CA PHE A 255 -13.66 3.56 21.99
C PHE A 255 -12.96 4.93 21.94
N VAL A 256 -13.39 5.82 21.04
CA VAL A 256 -12.65 7.07 20.78
C VAL A 256 -13.05 8.17 21.75
N TRP A 257 -14.31 8.61 21.73
CA TRP A 257 -14.75 9.80 22.45
C TRP A 257 -14.89 9.53 23.94
N GLY A 258 -14.02 10.13 24.76
CA GLY A 258 -13.92 9.81 26.20
C GLY A 258 -13.04 8.60 26.52
N GLY A 259 -12.45 7.99 25.49
CA GLY A 259 -11.44 6.93 25.59
C GLY A 259 -10.11 7.42 25.01
N LEU A 260 -9.76 6.96 23.80
CA LEU A 260 -8.54 7.37 23.09
C LEU A 260 -8.44 8.91 22.94
N GLN A 261 -9.59 9.57 22.77
CA GLN A 261 -9.71 11.02 22.66
C GLN A 261 -10.39 11.61 23.89
N ARG A 262 -9.90 12.77 24.36
CA ARG A 262 -10.54 13.53 25.43
C ARG A 262 -11.79 14.28 24.96
N THR A 263 -12.83 14.29 25.79
CA THR A 263 -14.07 15.03 25.50
C THR A 263 -13.91 16.54 25.76
N THR A 264 -14.95 17.32 25.45
CA THR A 264 -15.03 18.75 25.77
C THR A 264 -15.14 19.06 27.25
N GLU A 265 -15.52 18.08 28.08
CA GLU A 265 -15.64 18.22 29.54
C GLU A 265 -14.31 18.01 30.25
N GLU A 266 -13.31 17.50 29.53
CA GLU A 266 -11.98 17.22 30.05
C GLU A 266 -11.00 18.37 29.77
N GLN A 267 -9.92 18.44 30.57
CA GLN A 267 -8.78 19.29 30.22
C GLN A 267 -8.16 18.81 28.90
N TRP A 268 -7.60 19.73 28.10
CA TRP A 268 -7.03 19.39 26.78
C TRP A 268 -8.07 18.72 25.86
N PRO A 269 -9.21 19.38 25.60
CA PRO A 269 -10.29 18.79 24.81
C PRO A 269 -9.78 18.40 23.42
N TYR A 270 -10.28 17.28 22.91
CA TYR A 270 -9.90 16.68 21.62
C TYR A 270 -8.49 16.11 21.52
N ALA A 271 -7.66 16.19 22.58
CA ALA A 271 -6.34 15.57 22.57
C ALA A 271 -6.43 14.04 22.48
N LEU A 272 -5.55 13.43 21.68
CA LEU A 272 -5.42 11.99 21.49
C LEU A 272 -4.27 11.44 22.33
N TYR A 273 -4.51 10.35 23.06
CA TYR A 273 -3.46 9.62 23.78
C TYR A 273 -2.58 8.79 22.83
N GLY A 274 -1.27 8.83 23.03
CA GLY A 274 -0.28 8.19 22.16
C GLY A 274 0.16 6.79 22.59
N ILE A 275 1.22 6.31 21.92
CA ILE A 275 1.86 4.99 22.09
C ILE A 275 2.63 4.86 23.43
N PRO A 276 3.10 3.66 23.81
CA PRO A 276 2.75 2.34 23.27
C PRO A 276 1.38 1.83 23.71
N ASP A 277 0.76 2.45 24.72
CA ASP A 277 -0.51 2.03 25.29
C ASP A 277 -1.30 3.26 25.75
N TRP A 278 -2.24 3.68 24.91
CA TRP A 278 -3.03 4.88 25.17
C TRP A 278 -3.88 4.74 26.44
N LYS A 279 -4.35 3.52 26.76
CA LYS A 279 -5.20 3.27 27.93
C LYS A 279 -4.39 3.42 29.20
N ARG A 280 -3.16 2.88 29.21
CA ARG A 280 -2.21 3.09 30.31
C ARG A 280 -1.87 4.58 30.48
N ASN A 281 -1.69 5.31 29.38
CA ASN A 281 -1.44 6.75 29.44
C ASN A 281 -2.62 7.51 30.07
N ARG A 282 -3.85 7.18 29.68
CA ARG A 282 -5.08 7.77 30.22
C ARG A 282 -5.28 7.49 31.71
N ASP A 283 -4.98 6.27 32.16
CA ASP A 283 -5.16 5.85 33.55
C ASP A 283 -3.94 6.12 34.44
N SER A 284 -2.87 6.70 33.87
CA SER A 284 -1.61 6.88 34.59
C SER A 284 -1.78 7.75 35.83
N ALA A 285 -1.12 7.35 36.93
CA ALA A 285 -1.00 8.18 38.12
C ALA A 285 -0.15 9.44 37.85
N ASP A 286 0.73 9.41 36.85
CA ASP A 286 1.54 10.55 36.43
C ASP A 286 0.67 11.58 35.67
N PRO A 287 0.47 12.81 36.20
CA PRO A 287 -0.29 13.86 35.52
C PRO A 287 0.49 14.54 34.38
N GLY A 288 1.77 14.21 34.19
CA GLY A 288 2.67 14.81 33.21
C GLY A 288 2.72 14.08 31.87
N ASP A 289 3.73 14.44 31.07
CA ASP A 289 3.86 14.04 29.66
C ASP A 289 4.27 12.57 29.46
N LYS A 290 4.62 11.86 30.53
CA LYS A 290 4.85 10.41 30.54
C LYS A 290 3.62 9.61 30.97
N GLY A 291 2.50 10.30 31.26
CA GLY A 291 1.24 9.71 31.68
C GLY A 291 0.05 10.42 31.04
N ARG A 292 -0.76 11.12 31.86
CA ARG A 292 -2.05 11.67 31.41
C ARG A 292 -1.97 12.81 30.40
N LYS A 293 -0.78 13.36 30.15
CA LYS A 293 -0.53 14.31 29.06
C LYS A 293 0.28 13.71 27.92
N HIS A 294 0.41 12.38 27.85
CA HIS A 294 1.10 11.71 26.75
C HIS A 294 0.27 11.74 25.46
N PHE A 295 0.04 12.94 24.92
CA PHE A 295 -0.64 13.18 23.65
C PHE A 295 0.31 13.12 22.45
N TRP A 296 1.39 12.35 22.62
CA TRP A 296 2.56 12.34 21.76
C TRP A 296 2.35 11.36 20.60
N ARG A 297 1.83 11.90 19.48
CA ARG A 297 1.99 11.41 18.09
C ARG A 297 1.13 12.31 17.17
N PRO A 298 1.70 13.30 16.46
CA PRO A 298 0.91 14.14 15.54
C PRO A 298 0.22 13.33 14.44
N TYR A 299 0.81 12.19 14.04
CA TYR A 299 0.32 11.35 12.95
C TYR A 299 -1.04 10.70 13.24
N ASP A 300 -1.45 10.57 14.50
CA ASP A 300 -2.76 10.01 14.89
C ASP A 300 -3.92 10.95 14.52
N TYR A 301 -3.68 12.26 14.58
CA TYR A 301 -4.71 13.28 14.42
C TYR A 301 -5.32 13.29 13.01
N PRO A 302 -4.54 13.26 11.90
CA PRO A 302 -5.09 13.17 10.55
C PRO A 302 -6.10 12.03 10.35
N HIS A 303 -5.86 10.85 10.94
CA HIS A 303 -6.77 9.71 10.82
C HIS A 303 -8.13 9.99 11.49
N ILE A 304 -8.12 10.50 12.72
CA ILE A 304 -9.34 10.83 13.46
C ILE A 304 -10.08 12.03 12.85
N VAL A 305 -9.33 13.03 12.36
CA VAL A 305 -9.91 14.17 11.62
C VAL A 305 -10.61 13.68 10.34
N LEU A 306 -9.96 12.82 9.55
CA LEU A 306 -10.56 12.27 8.34
C LEU A 306 -11.82 11.46 8.67
N MET A 307 -11.78 10.64 9.72
CA MET A 307 -12.94 9.87 10.19
C MET A 307 -14.12 10.78 10.52
N TYR A 308 -13.92 11.80 11.37
CA TYR A 308 -15.01 12.72 11.74
C TYR A 308 -15.50 13.56 10.56
N PHE A 309 -14.60 14.04 9.71
CA PHE A 309 -15.00 14.82 8.55
C PHE A 309 -15.79 13.97 7.54
N ALA A 310 -15.42 12.71 7.36
CA ALA A 310 -16.16 11.77 6.52
C ALA A 310 -17.54 11.43 7.12
N LEU A 311 -17.64 11.20 8.44
CA LEU A 311 -18.94 11.03 9.13
C LEU A 311 -19.82 12.27 9.02
N CYS A 312 -19.25 13.48 9.05
CA CYS A 312 -19.96 14.72 8.75
C CYS A 312 -20.54 14.72 7.33
N ARG A 313 -19.74 14.34 6.31
CA ARG A 313 -20.21 14.21 4.92
C ARG A 313 -21.32 13.18 4.79
N ILE A 314 -21.22 12.04 5.47
CA ILE A 314 -22.28 11.02 5.47
C ILE A 314 -23.58 11.61 6.03
N ALA A 315 -23.53 12.19 7.23
CA ALA A 315 -24.67 12.77 7.91
C ALA A 315 -25.35 13.91 7.12
N ARG A 316 -24.56 14.66 6.33
CA ARG A 316 -25.04 15.78 5.52
C ARG A 316 -25.60 15.35 4.17
N ASP A 317 -24.88 14.48 3.46
CA ASP A 317 -25.05 14.28 2.01
C ASP A 317 -25.71 12.93 1.66
N ARG A 318 -25.70 11.94 2.56
CA ARG A 318 -26.15 10.57 2.27
C ARG A 318 -27.56 10.31 2.82
N HIS A 319 -28.54 10.99 2.23
CA HIS A 319 -29.95 10.81 2.56
C HIS A 319 -30.35 9.32 2.44
N GLY A 320 -30.94 8.77 3.50
CA GLY A 320 -31.29 7.33 3.60
C GLY A 320 -30.36 6.54 4.52
N PHE A 321 -29.19 7.08 4.87
CA PHE A 321 -28.30 6.53 5.88
C PHE A 321 -28.38 7.34 7.16
N ARG A 322 -28.20 6.65 8.29
CA ARG A 322 -28.27 7.26 9.63
C ARG A 322 -26.89 7.22 10.26
N THR A 323 -26.53 8.33 10.89
CA THR A 323 -25.38 8.44 11.77
C THR A 323 -25.87 8.79 13.17
N ARG A 324 -25.08 8.43 14.18
CA ARG A 324 -25.40 8.69 15.60
C ARG A 324 -25.44 10.18 15.93
N LEU A 325 -24.47 10.94 15.43
CA LEU A 325 -24.44 12.40 15.55
C LEU A 325 -24.87 13.07 14.24
N ASN A 326 -25.30 14.32 14.33
CA ASN A 326 -25.57 15.14 13.15
C ASN A 326 -24.27 15.67 12.53
N ALA A 327 -24.37 16.20 11.30
CA ALA A 327 -23.23 16.72 10.56
C ALA A 327 -22.46 17.83 11.31
N ALA A 328 -23.16 18.73 11.99
CA ALA A 328 -22.54 19.83 12.73
C ALA A 328 -21.67 19.33 13.89
N ALA A 329 -22.16 18.34 14.65
CA ALA A 329 -21.42 17.74 15.75
C ALA A 329 -20.17 16.99 15.27
N TYR A 330 -20.26 16.25 14.16
CA TYR A 330 -19.07 15.62 13.57
C TYR A 330 -18.06 16.64 13.02
N LEU A 331 -18.54 17.73 12.41
CA LEU A 331 -17.68 18.81 11.95
C LEU A 331 -16.95 19.49 13.11
N GLU A 332 -17.65 19.72 14.23
CA GLU A 332 -17.06 20.28 15.44
C GLU A 332 -15.97 19.36 16.00
N ARG A 333 -16.21 18.04 16.07
CA ARG A 333 -15.19 17.07 16.47
C ARG A 333 -13.98 17.05 15.52
N ALA A 334 -14.21 17.11 14.20
CA ALA A 334 -13.12 17.18 13.23
C ALA A 334 -12.27 18.46 13.43
N PHE A 335 -12.91 19.62 13.57
CA PHE A 335 -12.23 20.90 13.81
C PHE A 335 -11.48 20.92 15.14
N GLY A 336 -12.12 20.46 16.22
CA GLY A 336 -11.53 20.37 17.55
C GLY A 336 -10.28 19.50 17.55
N THR A 337 -10.35 18.33 16.90
CA THR A 337 -9.22 17.40 16.74
C THR A 337 -8.09 18.04 15.94
N ALA A 338 -8.38 18.65 14.79
CA ALA A 338 -7.36 19.32 13.97
C ALA A 338 -6.66 20.45 14.73
N ARG A 339 -7.41 21.22 15.53
CA ARG A 339 -6.86 22.29 16.37
C ARG A 339 -6.01 21.73 17.51
N ALA A 340 -6.46 20.66 18.16
CA ALA A 340 -5.74 20.01 19.25
C ALA A 340 -4.38 19.47 18.81
N MET A 341 -4.23 19.01 17.57
CA MET A 341 -2.95 18.58 17.00
C MET A 341 -1.84 19.64 17.19
N PHE A 342 -2.17 20.93 17.01
CA PHE A 342 -1.22 22.02 17.18
C PHE A 342 -1.10 22.51 18.62
N ILE A 343 -2.23 22.62 19.34
CA ILE A 343 -2.26 23.21 20.68
C ILE A 343 -1.72 22.27 21.74
N ALA A 344 -2.11 20.98 21.71
CA ALA A 344 -1.70 20.00 22.71
C ALA A 344 -0.19 19.69 22.64
N GLN A 345 0.41 19.83 21.46
CA GLN A 345 1.86 19.65 21.26
C GLN A 345 2.67 20.87 21.68
N ALA A 346 2.19 22.08 21.39
CA ALA A 346 2.84 23.32 21.82
C ALA A 346 2.94 23.39 23.36
N SER A 347 1.93 22.89 24.08
CA SER A 347 1.93 22.84 25.55
C SER A 347 2.91 21.81 26.16
N GLN A 348 3.30 20.78 25.42
CA GLN A 348 4.32 19.82 25.87
C GLN A 348 5.73 20.42 25.76
N GLN A 349 5.99 21.25 24.74
CA GLN A 349 7.29 21.90 24.55
C GLN A 349 7.57 23.03 25.56
N SER A 350 6.53 23.66 26.13
CA SER A 350 6.69 24.73 27.13
C SER A 350 7.12 24.24 28.53
N CYS A 351 7.06 22.94 28.82
CA CYS A 351 7.44 22.39 30.13
C CYS A 351 8.83 21.71 30.16
N SER A 352 9.52 21.58 29.02
CA SER A 352 10.91 21.09 28.95
C SER A 352 11.95 22.21 29.03
N GLY A 353 11.59 23.35 29.63
CA GLY A 353 12.48 24.49 29.87
C GLY A 353 13.47 24.25 31.00
N ASN A 354 14.32 23.21 30.87
CA ASN A 354 15.64 23.13 31.52
C ASN A 354 16.50 22.05 30.86
N ALA A 355 16.66 22.10 29.53
CA ALA A 355 17.87 21.70 28.81
C ALA A 355 17.69 21.96 27.30
N GLY A 356 18.43 22.93 26.76
CA GLY A 356 18.84 22.99 25.35
C GLY A 356 17.76 22.94 24.28
N CYS A 357 17.12 24.08 23.98
CA CYS A 357 16.51 24.29 22.67
C CYS A 357 17.61 24.34 21.59
N SER A 358 17.62 23.35 20.69
CA SER A 358 18.19 23.52 19.35
C SER A 358 17.03 23.56 18.35
N PRO A 359 16.87 24.65 17.57
CA PRO A 359 15.83 24.71 16.56
C PRO A 359 16.24 23.88 15.36
N SER A 360 15.61 22.72 15.15
CA SER A 360 15.64 22.05 13.85
C SER A 360 14.86 22.92 12.86
N ARG A 361 15.60 23.62 12.01
CA ARG A 361 15.07 24.30 10.83
C ARG A 361 14.41 23.25 9.95
N ILE A 362 13.15 23.50 9.62
CA ILE A 362 12.48 22.89 8.48
C ILE A 362 13.18 23.44 7.23
N ALA A 363 13.72 22.54 6.41
CA ALA A 363 14.07 22.74 5.01
C ALA A 363 13.46 21.58 4.22
#